data_AF-A0A522YU25-F1
#
_entry.id   AF-A0A522YU25-F1
#
_cell.length_a   1.000
_cell.length_b   1.000
_cell.length_c   1.000
_cell.angle_alpha   90.00
_cell.angle_beta   90.00
_cell.angle_gamma   90.00
#
_symmetry.space_group_name_H-M   'P 1'
#
loop_
_entity.id
_entity.type
_entity.pdbx_description
1 polymer ?
#
loop_
_entity_poly.entity_id
_entity_poly.type
_entity_poly.pdbx_seq_one_letter_code
_entity_poly.pdbx_strand_id
1 'polypeptide(L)'
;MKPTLVYDGGCGFCKRWVSRWRHLTGDAVGYEPSSEAAKRFPQIPAEAFDRAVQFVDLDGSVSEGARGVFKALEHAPWPAPLASAAYRSFPPFAAASEACYGAVARNRAAASQVTRWLWGDEDAPSTFHLGRWLFLKGMALCYLAAFLSFAAQWDGLVGSKGIAPAAELLARARGLLGGTVWLDLPSLFWLTGASDAALAAAPWLGAAVSLLVLAGFAPAAGLAALWVLYLSVYSVGSVFLGFQWDVLLLEAGFLAVLAAPWGLRPTLASERAPDGVPLWLVRWLWFRLMFLAGAVKLASGDPVWWDLSALRFHFETQPLPHALSWYAHWLPAWLQRAGCGGMFFAELVLPFAAFLPRRPRLAAFFGVNGLMALVILTGNYTFFNLLAMALSFPLLDDAQWGKVLPFLRARLE
;
A
#
# COMPACT_ATOMS: atom_id res chain seq x y z
N MET A 1 -11.54 28.41 -23.02
CA MET A 1 -10.24 27.89 -23.54
C MET A 1 -9.59 27.06 -22.45
N LYS A 2 -8.77 26.07 -22.81
CA LYS A 2 -8.01 25.24 -21.87
C LYS A 2 -6.52 25.45 -22.14
N PRO A 3 -5.64 25.42 -21.12
CA PRO A 3 -4.20 25.39 -21.35
C PRO A 3 -3.85 24.15 -22.19
N THR A 4 -2.88 24.26 -23.10
CA THR A 4 -2.59 23.24 -24.11
C THR A 4 -1.13 22.83 -24.08
N LEU A 5 -0.86 21.54 -23.92
CA LEU A 5 0.46 20.95 -24.06
C LEU A 5 0.65 20.41 -25.48
N VAL A 6 1.59 21.01 -26.20
CA VAL A 6 1.98 20.63 -27.56
C VAL A 6 3.18 19.69 -27.52
N TYR A 7 3.13 18.64 -28.33
CA TYR A 7 4.17 17.60 -28.37
C TYR A 7 4.47 17.12 -29.80
N ASP A 8 5.63 16.51 -29.99
CA ASP A 8 6.00 15.85 -31.24
C ASP A 8 5.15 14.58 -31.46
N GLY A 9 4.24 14.63 -32.44
CA GLY A 9 3.35 13.52 -32.81
C GLY A 9 4.04 12.35 -33.53
N GLY A 10 5.22 12.57 -34.12
CA GLY A 10 6.05 11.53 -34.72
C GLY A 10 6.77 10.70 -33.67
N CYS A 11 7.07 11.28 -32.50
CA CYS A 11 7.79 10.61 -31.43
C CYS A 11 6.92 9.63 -30.62
N GLY A 12 7.23 8.34 -30.71
CA GLY A 12 6.56 7.29 -29.92
C GLY A 12 6.73 7.45 -28.40
N PHE A 13 7.86 7.99 -27.94
CA PHE A 13 8.09 8.30 -26.53
C PHE A 13 7.16 9.43 -26.04
N CYS A 14 7.04 10.52 -26.80
CA CYS A 14 6.19 11.66 -26.47
C CYS A 14 4.73 11.24 -26.40
N LYS A 15 4.23 10.50 -27.39
CA LYS A 15 2.85 9.96 -27.41
C LYS A 15 2.51 9.16 -26.16
N ARG A 16 3.43 8.28 -25.73
CA ARG A 16 3.25 7.44 -24.54
C ARG A 16 3.12 8.27 -23.26
N TRP A 17 4.02 9.24 -23.05
CA TRP A 17 3.98 10.09 -21.85
C TRP A 17 2.81 11.07 -21.87
N VAL A 18 2.49 11.65 -23.02
CA VAL A 18 1.31 12.50 -23.20
C VAL A 18 0.02 11.74 -22.91
N SER A 19 -0.10 10.48 -23.35
CA SER A 19 -1.28 9.67 -23.01
C SER A 19 -1.45 9.50 -21.50
N ARG A 20 -0.35 9.41 -20.74
CA ARG A 20 -0.40 9.30 -19.28
C ARG A 20 -0.75 10.62 -18.62
N TRP A 21 -0.12 11.71 -19.04
CA TRP A 21 -0.43 13.03 -18.50
C TRP A 21 -1.86 13.43 -18.81
N ARG A 22 -2.36 13.14 -20.02
CA ARG A 22 -3.76 13.36 -20.40
C ARG A 22 -4.72 12.65 -19.47
N HIS A 23 -4.41 11.42 -19.06
CA HIS A 23 -5.26 10.72 -18.09
C HIS A 23 -5.19 11.34 -16.69
N LEU A 24 -4.02 11.81 -16.25
CA LEU A 24 -3.85 12.47 -14.95
C LEU A 24 -4.57 13.81 -14.89
N THR A 25 -4.44 14.64 -15.93
CA THR A 25 -5.04 15.98 -15.97
C THR A 25 -6.51 15.97 -16.40
N GLY A 26 -6.99 14.84 -16.92
CA GLY A 26 -8.32 14.72 -17.51
C GLY A 26 -8.59 15.84 -18.52
N ASP A 27 -9.74 16.48 -18.36
CA ASP A 27 -10.18 17.58 -19.21
C ASP A 27 -9.56 18.94 -18.87
N ALA A 28 -8.70 19.05 -17.86
CA ALA A 28 -8.14 20.33 -17.44
C ALA A 28 -7.06 20.86 -18.40
N VAL A 29 -6.38 19.99 -19.14
CA VAL A 29 -5.30 20.33 -20.09
C VAL A 29 -5.58 19.72 -21.46
N GLY A 30 -5.53 20.53 -22.51
CA GLY A 30 -5.56 20.08 -23.90
C GLY A 30 -4.21 19.51 -24.31
N TYR A 31 -4.20 18.49 -25.18
CA TYR A 31 -2.95 17.94 -25.72
C TYR A 31 -3.06 17.83 -27.23
N GLU A 32 -2.16 18.48 -27.95
CA GLU A 32 -2.23 18.61 -29.41
C GLU A 32 -0.87 18.26 -30.04
N PRO A 33 -0.83 17.50 -31.15
CA PRO A 33 0.41 17.26 -31.87
C PRO A 33 0.88 18.55 -32.56
N SER A 34 2.19 18.71 -32.69
CA SER A 34 2.82 19.90 -33.28
C SER A 34 2.31 20.25 -34.68
N SER A 35 1.95 19.26 -35.50
CA SER A 35 1.39 19.45 -36.85
C SER A 35 0.06 20.20 -36.88
N GLU A 36 -0.75 20.08 -35.83
CA GLU A 36 -2.03 20.77 -35.69
C GLU A 36 -1.84 22.09 -34.95
N ALA A 37 -1.06 22.06 -33.88
CA ALA A 37 -0.80 23.21 -33.02
C ALA A 37 -0.02 24.34 -33.73
N ALA A 38 0.88 24.03 -34.68
CA ALA A 38 1.65 25.02 -35.41
C ALA A 38 0.78 26.03 -36.18
N LYS A 39 -0.43 25.61 -36.62
CA LYS A 39 -1.39 26.51 -37.28
C LYS A 39 -2.06 27.46 -36.30
N ARG A 40 -2.21 27.03 -35.05
CA ARG A 40 -2.92 27.75 -33.99
C ARG A 40 -1.98 28.65 -33.17
N PHE A 41 -0.71 28.28 -33.07
CA PHE A 41 0.31 29.00 -32.32
C PHE A 41 1.52 29.37 -33.22
N PRO A 42 1.34 30.27 -34.21
CA PRO A 42 2.39 30.63 -35.17
C PRO A 42 3.58 31.35 -34.51
N GLN A 43 3.43 31.84 -33.28
CA GLN A 43 4.50 32.45 -32.51
C GLN A 43 5.56 31.46 -32.01
N ILE A 44 5.28 30.16 -32.06
CA ILE A 44 6.22 29.11 -31.64
C ILE A 44 6.93 28.56 -32.89
N PRO A 45 8.27 28.68 -33.00
CA PRO A 45 9.02 28.15 -34.13
C PRO A 45 8.84 26.63 -34.26
N ALA A 46 8.79 26.11 -35.49
CA ALA A 46 8.62 24.68 -35.75
C ALA A 46 9.70 23.82 -35.04
N GLU A 47 10.95 24.30 -35.05
CA GLU A 47 12.10 23.66 -34.40
C GLU A 47 11.94 23.52 -32.87
N ALA A 48 11.16 24.42 -32.24
CA ALA A 48 10.92 24.35 -30.81
C ALA A 48 10.05 23.14 -30.42
N PHE A 49 9.14 22.72 -31.31
CA PHE A 49 8.33 21.51 -31.11
C PHE A 49 9.14 20.23 -31.26
N ASP A 50 10.14 20.23 -32.14
CA ASP A 50 11.04 19.09 -32.32
C ASP A 50 11.98 18.94 -31.14
N ARG A 51 12.38 20.06 -30.51
CA ARG A 51 13.30 20.07 -29.35
C ARG A 51 12.62 19.64 -28.06
N ALA A 52 11.45 20.19 -27.75
CA ALA A 52 10.80 20.01 -26.46
C ALA A 52 9.27 20.14 -26.55
N VAL A 53 8.58 19.63 -25.54
CA VAL A 53 7.15 19.91 -25.34
C VAL A 53 6.96 21.37 -25.00
N GLN A 54 5.85 21.94 -25.46
CA GLN A 54 5.50 23.35 -25.27
C GLN A 54 4.16 23.43 -24.56
N PHE A 55 4.12 24.02 -23.37
CA PHE A 55 2.88 24.28 -22.64
C PHE A 55 2.45 25.72 -22.85
N VAL A 56 1.27 25.90 -23.46
CA VAL A 56 0.64 27.20 -23.69
C VAL A 56 -0.44 27.42 -22.64
N ASP A 57 -0.23 28.43 -21.80
CA ASP A 57 -1.14 28.78 -20.71
C ASP A 57 -2.32 29.66 -21.22
N LEU A 58 -3.30 29.92 -20.36
CA LEU A 58 -4.49 30.70 -20.71
C LEU A 58 -4.19 32.18 -21.01
N ASP A 59 -3.10 32.70 -20.44
CA ASP A 59 -2.60 34.06 -20.68
C ASP A 59 -1.75 34.16 -21.97
N GLY A 60 -1.54 33.04 -22.68
CA GLY A 60 -0.71 32.96 -23.87
C GLY A 60 0.78 32.78 -23.59
N SER A 61 1.21 32.71 -22.33
CA SER A 61 2.59 32.39 -21.96
C SER A 61 2.96 30.98 -22.38
N VAL A 62 4.19 30.82 -22.88
CA VAL A 62 4.71 29.53 -23.34
C VAL A 62 5.82 29.07 -22.40
N SER A 63 5.72 27.83 -21.93
CA SER A 63 6.73 27.15 -21.11
C SER A 63 7.23 25.91 -21.81
N GLU A 64 8.54 25.80 -22.02
CA GLU A 64 9.16 24.67 -22.71
C GLU A 64 9.72 23.63 -21.73
N GLY A 65 9.98 22.42 -22.23
CA GLY A 65 10.79 21.43 -21.52
C GLY A 65 10.14 20.89 -20.25
N ALA A 66 10.94 20.72 -19.17
CA ALA A 66 10.42 20.18 -17.92
C ALA A 66 9.42 21.16 -17.27
N ARG A 67 9.67 22.48 -17.37
CA ARG A 67 8.72 23.51 -16.92
C ARG A 67 7.33 23.32 -17.51
N GLY A 68 7.23 23.07 -18.82
CA GLY A 68 5.95 22.85 -19.48
C GLY A 68 5.22 21.62 -18.96
N VAL A 69 5.95 20.54 -18.65
CA VAL A 69 5.39 19.33 -18.03
C VAL A 69 4.88 19.62 -16.62
N PHE A 70 5.66 20.30 -15.77
CA PHE A 70 5.23 20.60 -14.41
C PHE A 70 4.03 21.56 -14.38
N LYS A 71 3.96 22.54 -15.28
CA LYS A 71 2.75 23.38 -15.43
C LYS A 71 1.51 22.54 -15.75
N ALA A 72 1.62 21.58 -16.67
CA ALA A 72 0.50 20.67 -16.96
C ALA A 72 0.08 19.85 -15.73
N LEU A 73 1.05 19.37 -14.94
CA LEU A 73 0.80 18.58 -13.74
C LEU A 73 0.21 19.38 -12.57
N GLU A 74 0.23 20.71 -12.59
CA GLU A 74 -0.49 21.54 -11.61
C GLU A 74 -2.01 21.31 -11.67
N HIS A 75 -2.51 20.89 -12.83
CA HIS A 75 -3.92 20.59 -13.06
C HIS A 75 -4.30 19.14 -12.75
N ALA A 76 -3.35 18.29 -12.34
CA ALA A 76 -3.60 16.90 -11.97
C ALA A 76 -4.00 16.77 -10.49
N PRO A 77 -4.72 15.70 -10.10
CA PRO A 77 -5.04 15.44 -8.70
C PRO A 77 -3.79 15.10 -7.87
N TRP A 78 -3.95 15.18 -6.54
CA TRP A 78 -2.88 14.85 -5.59
C TRP A 78 -2.29 13.45 -5.82
N PRO A 79 -0.95 13.27 -5.71
CA PRO A 79 0.06 14.23 -5.27
C PRO A 79 0.79 14.99 -6.39
N ALA A 80 0.36 14.90 -7.65
CA ALA A 80 1.09 15.49 -8.78
C ALA A 80 1.43 17.00 -8.62
N PRO A 81 0.53 17.85 -8.06
CA PRO A 81 0.85 19.26 -7.83
C PRO A 81 2.02 19.52 -6.86
N LEU A 82 2.37 18.58 -5.98
CA LEU A 82 3.55 18.72 -5.12
C LEU A 82 4.84 18.77 -5.92
N ALA A 83 4.93 18.00 -7.01
CA ALA A 83 6.12 18.00 -7.85
C ALA A 83 6.28 19.34 -8.56
N SER A 84 5.16 19.94 -8.99
CA SER A 84 5.14 21.29 -9.57
C SER A 84 5.47 22.36 -8.53
N ALA A 85 4.97 22.22 -7.29
CA ALA A 85 5.36 23.10 -6.18
C ALA A 85 6.86 22.99 -5.87
N ALA A 86 7.41 21.78 -5.81
CA ALA A 86 8.84 21.55 -5.61
C ALA A 86 9.68 22.15 -6.75
N TYR A 87 9.23 22.03 -8.01
CA TYR A 87 9.88 22.67 -9.15
C TYR A 87 9.95 24.19 -9.01
N ARG A 88 8.89 24.83 -8.50
CA ARG A 88 8.85 26.29 -8.30
C ARG A 88 9.68 26.75 -7.10
N SER A 89 9.64 26.00 -6.00
CA SER A 89 10.19 26.44 -4.72
C SER A 89 11.63 25.99 -4.46
N PHE A 90 12.13 24.95 -5.15
CA PHE A 90 13.44 24.37 -4.88
C PHE A 90 14.33 24.34 -6.14
N PRO A 91 15.21 25.34 -6.34
CA PRO A 91 16.02 25.48 -7.55
C PRO A 91 16.88 24.25 -7.92
N PRO A 92 17.50 23.50 -6.98
CA PRO A 92 18.23 22.28 -7.32
C PRO A 92 17.34 21.22 -7.97
N PHE A 93 16.08 21.09 -7.54
CA PHE A 93 15.13 20.15 -8.14
C PHE A 93 14.69 20.61 -9.54
N ALA A 94 14.50 21.92 -9.74
CA ALA A 94 14.24 22.47 -11.07
C ALA A 94 15.41 22.19 -12.03
N ALA A 95 16.64 22.51 -11.62
CA ALA A 95 17.85 22.29 -12.42
C ALA A 95 18.05 20.81 -12.75
N ALA A 96 17.90 19.92 -11.76
CA ALA A 96 17.96 18.47 -11.98
C ALA A 96 16.88 17.98 -12.95
N SER A 97 15.66 18.50 -12.84
CA SER A 97 14.56 18.13 -13.72
C SER A 97 14.79 18.57 -15.16
N GLU A 98 15.29 19.79 -15.39
CA GLU A 98 15.65 20.28 -16.73
C GLU A 98 16.84 19.49 -17.32
N ALA A 99 17.86 19.18 -16.51
CA ALA A 99 18.98 18.35 -16.95
C ALA A 99 18.53 16.94 -17.36
N CYS A 100 17.68 16.31 -16.56
CA CYS A 100 17.05 15.02 -16.87
C CYS A 100 16.21 15.10 -18.15
N TYR A 101 15.35 16.13 -18.27
CA TYR A 101 14.53 16.32 -19.46
C TYR A 101 15.40 16.49 -20.71
N GLY A 102 16.44 17.32 -20.66
CA GLY A 102 17.36 17.53 -21.76
C GLY A 102 18.10 16.25 -22.16
N ALA A 103 18.53 15.43 -21.19
CA ALA A 103 19.15 14.14 -21.46
C ALA A 103 18.18 13.16 -22.15
N VAL A 104 16.92 13.11 -21.71
CA VAL A 104 15.85 12.30 -22.31
C VAL A 104 15.50 12.79 -23.72
N ALA A 105 15.36 14.11 -23.91
CA ALA A 105 15.04 14.73 -25.18
C ALA A 105 16.13 14.49 -26.24
N ARG A 106 17.41 14.45 -25.84
CA ARG A 106 18.52 14.08 -26.74
C ARG A 106 18.58 12.58 -27.05
N ASN A 107 18.06 11.72 -26.16
CA ASN A 107 18.18 10.26 -26.25
C ASN A 107 16.81 9.56 -26.26
N ARG A 108 15.82 10.10 -26.99
CA ARG A 108 14.42 9.62 -26.97
C ARG A 108 14.28 8.13 -27.26
N ALA A 109 15.10 7.57 -28.16
CA ALA A 109 15.08 6.15 -28.49
C ALA A 109 15.50 5.28 -27.30
N ALA A 110 16.62 5.60 -26.64
CA ALA A 110 17.09 4.91 -25.45
C ALA A 110 16.12 5.10 -24.27
N ALA A 111 15.62 6.32 -24.05
CA ALA A 111 14.62 6.63 -23.03
C ALA A 111 13.31 5.86 -23.25
N SER A 112 12.91 5.63 -24.49
CA SER A 112 11.77 4.78 -24.85
C SER A 112 11.99 3.32 -24.49
N GLN A 113 13.19 2.78 -24.70
CA GLN A 113 13.53 1.42 -24.29
C GLN A 113 13.52 1.28 -22.76
N VAL A 114 14.13 2.22 -22.03
CA VAL A 114 14.11 2.25 -20.56
C VAL A 114 12.68 2.37 -20.03
N THR A 115 11.85 3.21 -20.65
CA THR A 115 10.44 3.38 -20.26
C THR A 115 9.67 2.07 -20.44
N ARG A 116 9.82 1.39 -21.58
CA ARG A 116 9.21 0.07 -21.80
C ARG A 116 9.73 -0.99 -20.83
N TRP A 117 11.02 -0.94 -20.51
CA TRP A 117 11.60 -1.86 -19.55
C TRP A 117 11.08 -1.65 -18.12
N LEU A 118 10.91 -0.40 -17.67
CA LEU A 118 10.45 -0.11 -16.30
C LEU A 118 8.92 -0.14 -16.13
N TRP A 119 8.17 0.38 -17.10
CA TRP A 119 6.71 0.48 -17.06
C TRP A 119 5.98 -0.62 -17.84
N GLY A 120 6.68 -1.41 -18.66
CA GLY A 120 6.04 -2.37 -19.57
C GLY A 120 5.42 -1.71 -20.81
N ASP A 121 4.77 -2.53 -21.63
CA ASP A 121 4.27 -2.10 -22.93
C ASP A 121 2.88 -1.45 -22.88
N GLU A 122 2.11 -1.66 -21.80
CA GLU A 122 0.78 -1.05 -21.64
C GLU A 122 0.86 0.48 -21.55
N ASP A 123 0.23 1.13 -22.53
CA ASP A 123 0.06 2.59 -22.59
C ASP A 123 -1.13 3.07 -21.75
N ALA A 124 -2.05 2.15 -21.43
CA ALA A 124 -3.20 2.44 -20.59
C ALA A 124 -2.76 2.86 -19.16
N PRO A 125 -3.47 3.83 -18.56
CA PRO A 125 -3.22 4.29 -17.21
C PRO A 125 -3.35 3.15 -16.19
N SER A 126 -2.69 3.30 -15.04
CA SER A 126 -2.72 2.30 -13.98
C SER A 126 -3.98 2.51 -13.12
N THR A 127 -4.95 1.60 -13.24
CA THR A 127 -6.11 1.52 -12.34
C THR A 127 -5.85 0.48 -11.25
N PHE A 128 -6.50 0.60 -10.08
CA PHE A 128 -6.21 -0.22 -8.91
C PHE A 128 -7.46 -0.84 -8.26
N HIS A 129 -8.49 -1.11 -9.05
CA HIS A 129 -9.74 -1.71 -8.57
C HIS A 129 -9.51 -3.11 -7.98
N LEU A 130 -8.80 -3.98 -8.71
CA LEU A 130 -8.47 -5.33 -8.25
C LEU A 130 -7.53 -5.31 -7.04
N GLY A 131 -6.51 -4.46 -7.08
CA GLY A 131 -5.56 -4.31 -5.97
C GLY A 131 -6.24 -3.87 -4.68
N ARG A 132 -7.15 -2.88 -4.76
CA ARG A 132 -8.01 -2.49 -3.63
C ARG A 132 -8.89 -3.66 -3.19
N TRP A 133 -9.61 -4.28 -4.12
CA TRP A 133 -10.57 -5.34 -3.80
C TRP A 133 -9.90 -6.52 -3.07
N LEU A 134 -8.76 -7.00 -3.59
CA LEU A 134 -7.96 -8.05 -2.96
C LEU A 134 -7.47 -7.64 -1.58
N PHE A 135 -7.01 -6.40 -1.41
CA PHE A 135 -6.62 -5.85 -0.11
C PHE A 135 -7.77 -5.93 0.90
N LEU A 136 -8.97 -5.47 0.55
CA LEU A 136 -10.13 -5.52 1.45
C LEU A 136 -10.54 -6.95 1.80
N LYS A 137 -10.42 -7.91 0.86
CA LYS A 137 -10.64 -9.34 1.13
C LYS A 137 -9.57 -9.90 2.08
N GLY A 138 -8.31 -9.57 1.84
CA GLY A 138 -7.19 -9.94 2.72
C GLY A 138 -7.38 -9.42 4.14
N MET A 139 -7.81 -8.16 4.29
CA MET A 139 -8.14 -7.57 5.59
C MET A 139 -9.26 -8.33 6.31
N ALA A 140 -10.34 -8.66 5.60
CA ALA A 140 -11.44 -9.41 6.18
C ALA A 140 -11.03 -10.84 6.59
N LEU A 141 -10.13 -11.50 5.84
CA LEU A 141 -9.54 -12.78 6.25
C LEU A 141 -8.67 -12.64 7.52
N CYS A 142 -7.87 -11.57 7.62
CA CYS A 142 -7.04 -11.32 8.80
C CYS A 142 -7.90 -11.06 10.04
N TYR A 143 -8.95 -10.24 9.92
CA TYR A 143 -9.92 -10.03 11.00
C TYR A 143 -10.63 -11.33 11.39
N LEU A 144 -11.07 -12.13 10.41
CA LEU A 144 -11.70 -13.42 10.69
C LEU A 144 -10.76 -14.32 11.50
N ALA A 145 -9.50 -14.45 11.09
CA ALA A 145 -8.49 -15.24 11.79
C ALA A 145 -8.24 -14.71 13.22
N ALA A 146 -8.10 -13.38 13.37
CA ALA A 146 -7.88 -12.75 14.66
C ALA A 146 -9.05 -12.98 15.63
N PHE A 147 -10.28 -12.78 15.17
CA PHE A 147 -11.48 -12.97 15.99
C PHE A 147 -11.73 -14.43 16.33
N LEU A 148 -11.53 -15.37 15.40
CA LEU A 148 -11.68 -16.80 15.69
C LEU A 148 -10.60 -17.30 16.66
N SER A 149 -9.37 -16.79 16.55
CA SER A 149 -8.32 -17.08 17.53
C SER A 149 -8.70 -16.58 18.93
N PHE A 150 -9.24 -15.36 19.03
CA PHE A 150 -9.68 -14.80 20.31
C PHE A 150 -10.92 -15.52 20.86
N ALA A 151 -11.86 -15.94 20.00
CA ALA A 151 -13.05 -16.69 20.38
C ALA A 151 -12.73 -17.97 21.16
N ALA A 152 -11.60 -18.61 20.85
CA ALA A 152 -11.16 -19.84 21.49
C ALA A 152 -10.48 -19.63 22.86
N GLN A 153 -10.20 -18.39 23.26
CA GLN A 153 -9.32 -18.10 24.41
C GLN A 153 -9.84 -17.02 25.36
N TRP A 154 -10.83 -16.21 24.95
CA TRP A 154 -11.24 -15.04 25.71
C TRP A 154 -11.63 -15.35 27.17
N ASP A 155 -12.23 -16.52 27.43
CA ASP A 155 -12.77 -16.91 28.73
C ASP A 155 -11.66 -17.10 29.78
N GLY A 156 -10.59 -17.81 29.42
CA GLY A 156 -9.42 -18.03 30.25
C GLY A 156 -8.49 -16.82 30.33
N LEU A 157 -8.54 -15.91 29.35
CA LEU A 157 -7.68 -14.74 29.31
C LEU A 157 -8.31 -13.55 30.05
N VAL A 158 -9.45 -13.05 29.56
CA VAL A 158 -10.05 -11.78 29.98
C VAL A 158 -11.47 -11.92 30.54
N GLY A 159 -12.00 -13.13 30.59
CA GLY A 159 -13.28 -13.43 31.24
C GLY A 159 -13.24 -13.16 32.75
N SER A 160 -14.40 -13.18 33.39
CA SER A 160 -14.56 -12.92 34.83
C SER A 160 -13.70 -13.82 35.74
N LYS A 161 -13.39 -15.05 35.27
CA LYS A 161 -12.53 -16.02 35.94
C LYS A 161 -11.18 -16.22 35.23
N GLY A 162 -10.87 -15.34 34.27
CA GLY A 162 -9.65 -15.39 33.49
C GLY A 162 -8.42 -14.87 34.25
N ILE A 163 -7.27 -14.95 33.60
CA ILE A 163 -5.98 -14.50 34.16
C ILE A 163 -5.95 -12.99 34.41
N ALA A 164 -6.52 -12.20 33.49
CA ALA A 164 -6.60 -10.74 33.59
C ALA A 164 -8.02 -10.25 33.23
N PRO A 165 -8.99 -10.32 34.18
CA PRO A 165 -10.38 -9.99 33.89
C PRO A 165 -10.57 -8.57 33.34
N ALA A 166 -11.26 -8.44 32.19
CA ALA A 166 -11.50 -7.17 31.53
C ALA A 166 -12.29 -6.18 32.41
N ALA A 167 -13.27 -6.69 33.17
CA ALA A 167 -14.07 -5.86 34.07
C ALA A 167 -13.22 -5.21 35.17
N GLU A 168 -12.23 -5.93 35.71
CA GLU A 168 -11.30 -5.38 36.70
C GLU A 168 -10.38 -4.33 36.08
N LEU A 169 -9.86 -4.58 34.87
CA LEU A 169 -9.05 -3.61 34.14
C LEU A 169 -9.80 -2.29 33.95
N LEU A 170 -11.04 -2.35 33.45
CA LEU A 170 -11.87 -1.17 33.22
C LEU A 170 -12.20 -0.44 34.54
N ALA A 171 -12.52 -1.18 35.61
CA ALA A 171 -12.78 -0.58 36.92
C ALA A 171 -11.53 0.15 37.47
N ARG A 172 -10.34 -0.48 37.38
CA ARG A 172 -9.08 0.12 37.81
C ARG A 172 -8.71 1.34 36.96
N ALA A 173 -8.82 1.23 35.64
CA ALA A 173 -8.54 2.32 34.71
C ALA A 173 -9.44 3.54 34.99
N ARG A 174 -10.73 3.32 35.26
CA ARG A 174 -11.65 4.40 35.63
C ARG A 174 -11.26 5.09 36.93
N GLY A 175 -10.76 4.35 37.91
CA GLY A 175 -10.25 4.90 39.17
C GLY A 175 -8.99 5.75 39.01
N LEU A 176 -8.10 5.37 38.09
CA LEU A 176 -6.81 6.04 37.87
C LEU A 176 -6.90 7.24 36.91
N LEU A 177 -7.66 7.11 35.82
CA LEU A 177 -7.69 8.07 34.71
C LEU A 177 -8.93 8.98 34.73
N GLY A 178 -9.91 8.68 35.59
CA GLY A 178 -11.09 9.51 35.76
C GLY A 178 -11.93 9.66 34.48
N GLY A 179 -12.35 10.88 34.17
CA GLY A 179 -13.33 11.16 33.12
C GLY A 179 -12.85 10.97 31.67
N THR A 180 -11.53 10.92 31.43
CA THR A 180 -10.94 10.80 30.08
C THR A 180 -10.57 9.38 29.70
N VAL A 181 -10.82 8.40 30.59
CA VAL A 181 -10.41 7.00 30.43
C VAL A 181 -10.78 6.37 29.08
N TRP A 182 -11.88 6.80 28.46
CA TRP A 182 -12.36 6.30 27.16
C TRP A 182 -11.46 6.70 25.98
N LEU A 183 -10.64 7.75 26.12
CA LEU A 183 -9.66 8.16 25.11
C LEU A 183 -8.39 7.32 25.20
N ASP A 184 -7.97 6.96 26.42
CA ASP A 184 -6.79 6.14 26.67
C ASP A 184 -7.06 4.65 26.44
N LEU A 185 -8.30 4.22 26.68
CA LEU A 185 -8.73 2.82 26.57
C LEU A 185 -10.05 2.69 25.78
N PRO A 186 -10.06 3.06 24.47
CA PRO A 186 -11.29 3.08 23.68
C PRO A 186 -11.89 1.68 23.52
N SER A 187 -13.10 1.47 24.04
CA SER A 187 -13.75 0.15 23.96
C SER A 187 -15.27 0.23 24.07
N LEU A 188 -15.97 -0.61 23.30
CA LEU A 188 -17.42 -0.82 23.47
C LEU A 188 -17.76 -1.46 24.82
N PHE A 189 -16.80 -2.11 25.49
CA PHE A 189 -17.04 -2.78 26.77
C PHE A 189 -17.31 -1.82 27.93
N TRP A 190 -17.00 -0.53 27.75
CA TRP A 190 -17.46 0.54 28.62
C TRP A 190 -18.99 0.68 28.66
N LEU A 191 -19.67 0.40 27.54
CA LEU A 191 -21.12 0.48 27.42
C LEU A 191 -21.80 -0.83 27.83
N THR A 192 -21.17 -1.97 27.56
CA THR A 192 -21.73 -3.30 27.84
C THR A 192 -21.32 -3.87 29.20
N GLY A 193 -20.45 -3.18 29.93
CA GLY A 193 -19.98 -3.56 31.26
C GLY A 193 -18.96 -4.70 31.29
N ALA A 194 -18.34 -5.05 30.15
CA ALA A 194 -17.41 -6.17 30.01
C ALA A 194 -17.89 -7.50 30.62
N SER A 195 -19.19 -7.78 30.53
CA SER A 195 -19.73 -9.08 30.98
C SER A 195 -19.19 -10.22 30.12
N ASP A 196 -19.14 -11.43 30.68
CA ASP A 196 -18.74 -12.63 29.96
C ASP A 196 -19.57 -12.85 28.69
N ALA A 197 -20.87 -12.52 28.72
CA ALA A 197 -21.72 -12.57 27.54
C ALA A 197 -21.28 -11.58 26.43
N ALA A 198 -20.91 -10.36 26.81
CA ALA A 198 -20.41 -9.37 25.86
C ALA A 198 -19.04 -9.75 25.29
N LEU A 199 -18.13 -10.24 26.15
CA LEU A 199 -16.80 -10.72 25.76
C LEU A 199 -16.89 -11.93 24.82
N ALA A 200 -17.82 -12.85 25.08
CA ALA A 200 -18.10 -13.98 24.20
C ALA A 200 -18.69 -13.54 22.85
N ALA A 201 -19.62 -12.58 22.86
CA ALA A 201 -20.31 -12.15 21.65
C ALA A 201 -19.41 -11.38 20.68
N ALA A 202 -18.47 -10.57 21.19
CA ALA A 202 -17.62 -9.71 20.38
C ALA A 202 -16.83 -10.45 19.27
N PRO A 203 -16.08 -11.54 19.54
CA PRO A 203 -15.36 -12.24 18.50
C PRO A 203 -16.26 -12.97 17.51
N TRP A 204 -17.40 -13.53 17.94
CA TRP A 204 -18.35 -14.15 17.02
C TRP A 204 -19.03 -13.14 16.10
N LEU A 205 -19.37 -11.96 16.62
CA LEU A 205 -19.87 -10.85 15.80
C LEU A 205 -18.79 -10.37 14.82
N GLY A 206 -17.55 -10.22 15.27
CA GLY A 206 -16.41 -9.88 14.42
C GLY A 206 -16.19 -10.90 13.30
N ALA A 207 -16.29 -12.20 13.59
CA ALA A 207 -16.21 -13.26 12.60
C ALA A 207 -17.36 -13.18 11.58
N ALA A 208 -18.60 -12.99 12.04
CA ALA A 208 -19.77 -12.86 11.16
C ALA A 208 -19.65 -11.66 10.23
N VAL A 209 -19.26 -10.48 10.74
CA VAL A 209 -19.05 -9.28 9.93
C VAL A 209 -17.90 -9.49 8.93
N SER A 210 -16.83 -10.18 9.33
CA SER A 210 -15.72 -10.51 8.43
C SER A 210 -16.19 -11.35 7.24
N LEU A 211 -17.05 -12.35 7.48
CA LEU A 211 -17.66 -13.16 6.43
C LEU A 211 -18.56 -12.33 5.49
N LEU A 212 -19.32 -11.36 6.02
CA LEU A 212 -20.11 -10.45 5.20
C LEU A 212 -19.24 -9.59 4.27
N VAL A 213 -18.15 -9.03 4.79
CA VAL A 213 -17.19 -8.25 3.99
C VAL A 213 -16.51 -9.15 2.94
N LEU A 214 -16.19 -10.41 3.28
CA LEU A 214 -15.67 -11.40 2.34
C LEU A 214 -16.68 -11.76 1.25
N ALA A 215 -17.97 -11.81 1.56
CA ALA A 215 -19.04 -11.96 0.60
C ALA A 215 -19.32 -10.68 -0.22
N GLY A 216 -18.74 -9.54 0.18
CA GLY A 216 -18.85 -8.25 -0.52
C GLY A 216 -20.03 -7.39 -0.07
N PHE A 217 -20.61 -7.66 1.10
CA PHE A 217 -21.69 -6.86 1.67
C PHE A 217 -21.12 -5.72 2.51
N ALA A 218 -21.62 -4.51 2.24
CA ALA A 218 -21.34 -3.27 2.96
C ALA A 218 -19.87 -3.10 3.38
N PRO A 219 -18.88 -3.21 2.46
CA PRO A 219 -17.47 -3.37 2.84
C PRO A 219 -16.94 -2.24 3.71
N ALA A 220 -17.25 -0.97 3.40
CA ALA A 220 -16.80 0.17 4.22
C ALA A 220 -17.38 0.14 5.65
N ALA A 221 -18.70 -0.05 5.78
CA ALA A 221 -19.36 -0.12 7.08
C ALA A 221 -18.93 -1.37 7.88
N GLY A 222 -18.78 -2.51 7.20
CA GLY A 222 -18.29 -3.75 7.79
C GLY A 222 -16.86 -3.62 8.30
N LEU A 223 -15.94 -3.05 7.52
CA LEU A 223 -14.56 -2.80 7.97
C LEU A 223 -14.50 -1.81 9.13
N ALA A 224 -15.36 -0.79 9.15
CA ALA A 224 -15.45 0.13 10.28
C ALA A 224 -15.94 -0.59 11.54
N ALA A 225 -16.96 -1.44 11.42
CA ALA A 225 -17.44 -2.27 12.52
C ALA A 225 -16.35 -3.24 13.03
N LEU A 226 -15.63 -3.91 12.12
CA LEU A 226 -14.50 -4.79 12.48
C LEU A 226 -13.41 -4.04 13.21
N TRP A 227 -13.05 -2.84 12.74
CA TRP A 227 -12.05 -2.01 13.39
C TRP A 227 -12.47 -1.61 14.80
N VAL A 228 -13.71 -1.15 15.00
CA VAL A 228 -14.24 -0.79 16.33
C VAL A 228 -14.30 -2.01 17.26
N LEU A 229 -14.76 -3.15 16.76
CA LEU A 229 -14.83 -4.39 17.55
C LEU A 229 -13.43 -4.86 17.96
N TYR A 230 -12.48 -4.84 17.02
CA TYR A 230 -11.13 -5.28 17.30
C TYR A 230 -10.39 -4.31 18.21
N LEU A 231 -10.57 -2.99 18.05
CA LEU A 231 -10.06 -1.98 18.99
C LEU A 231 -10.60 -2.22 20.39
N SER A 232 -11.89 -2.53 20.51
CA SER A 232 -12.52 -2.80 21.81
C SER A 232 -11.92 -4.01 22.52
N VAL A 233 -11.66 -5.09 21.75
CA VAL A 233 -11.04 -6.32 22.23
C VAL A 233 -9.56 -6.11 22.55
N TYR A 234 -8.82 -5.41 21.67
CA TYR A 234 -7.43 -5.01 21.89
C TYR A 234 -7.26 -4.22 23.19
N SER A 235 -8.10 -3.21 23.41
CA SER A 235 -8.02 -2.36 24.61
C SER A 235 -8.24 -3.12 25.91
N VAL A 236 -9.08 -4.16 25.93
CA VAL A 236 -9.28 -4.98 27.14
C VAL A 236 -8.40 -6.24 27.19
N GLY A 237 -7.76 -6.59 26.07
CA GLY A 237 -6.89 -7.75 25.94
C GLY A 237 -5.58 -7.66 26.72
N SER A 238 -5.19 -6.44 27.15
CA SER A 238 -4.04 -6.19 28.02
C SER A 238 -2.76 -6.85 27.48
N VAL A 239 -2.08 -7.67 28.29
CA VAL A 239 -0.83 -8.34 27.91
C VAL A 239 -1.00 -9.39 26.80
N PHE A 240 -2.24 -9.81 26.50
CA PHE A 240 -2.53 -10.85 25.51
C PHE A 240 -2.77 -10.29 24.11
N LEU A 241 -3.18 -9.02 24.01
CA LEU A 241 -3.37 -8.30 22.75
C LEU A 241 -2.66 -6.96 22.85
N GLY A 242 -1.64 -6.77 22.04
CA GLY A 242 -0.63 -5.73 22.27
C GLY A 242 0.68 -5.98 21.52
N PHE A 243 0.73 -7.05 20.73
CA PHE A 243 1.86 -7.35 19.87
C PHE A 243 1.83 -6.45 18.63
N GLN A 244 2.97 -6.36 17.96
CA GLN A 244 3.14 -5.49 16.79
C GLN A 244 2.13 -5.77 15.68
N TRP A 245 1.66 -7.02 15.52
CA TRP A 245 0.65 -7.39 14.54
C TRP A 245 -0.76 -6.90 14.91
N ASP A 246 -1.08 -6.77 16.20
CA ASP A 246 -2.38 -6.24 16.64
C ASP A 246 -2.47 -4.73 16.33
N VAL A 247 -1.39 -4.01 16.64
CA VAL A 247 -1.24 -2.57 16.29
C VAL A 247 -1.29 -2.38 14.78
N LEU A 248 -0.57 -3.21 14.02
CA LEU A 248 -0.58 -3.17 12.56
C LEU A 248 -1.99 -3.45 12.00
N LEU A 249 -2.75 -4.39 12.57
CA LEU A 249 -4.12 -4.69 12.13
C LEU A 249 -5.05 -3.50 12.36
N LEU A 250 -4.88 -2.77 13.47
CA LEU A 250 -5.64 -1.54 13.73
C LEU A 250 -5.29 -0.41 12.74
N GLU A 251 -4.01 -0.19 12.46
CA GLU A 251 -3.57 0.81 11.47
C GLU A 251 -4.06 0.45 10.07
N ALA A 252 -3.83 -0.79 9.63
CA ALA A 252 -4.27 -1.29 8.33
C ALA A 252 -5.79 -1.31 8.21
N GLY A 253 -6.49 -1.66 9.30
CA GLY A 253 -7.94 -1.65 9.42
C GLY A 253 -8.53 -0.27 9.20
N PHE A 254 -7.97 0.74 9.86
CA PHE A 254 -8.39 2.13 9.67
C PHE A 254 -8.19 2.58 8.22
N LEU A 255 -7.03 2.28 7.62
CA LEU A 255 -6.78 2.58 6.21
C LEU A 255 -7.71 1.81 5.27
N ALA A 256 -8.12 0.59 5.63
CA ALA A 256 -9.08 -0.19 4.87
C ALA A 256 -10.47 0.45 4.86
N VAL A 257 -10.91 1.08 5.95
CA VAL A 257 -12.15 1.87 5.98
C VAL A 257 -12.08 3.01 4.97
N LEU A 258 -10.97 3.75 4.94
CA LEU A 258 -10.77 4.87 4.01
C LEU A 258 -10.69 4.42 2.54
N ALA A 259 -10.10 3.25 2.29
CA ALA A 259 -9.96 2.72 0.94
C ALA A 259 -11.27 2.08 0.42
N ALA A 260 -12.13 1.59 1.31
CA ALA A 260 -13.28 0.79 0.94
C ALA A 260 -14.37 1.58 0.20
N PRO A 261 -14.98 0.98 -0.84
CA PRO A 261 -16.13 1.59 -1.50
C PRO A 261 -17.37 1.57 -0.59
N TRP A 262 -18.10 2.67 -0.56
CA TRP A 262 -19.40 2.77 0.13
C TRP A 262 -20.52 2.15 -0.71
N GLY A 263 -21.50 1.54 -0.04
CA GLY A 263 -22.66 0.90 -0.67
C GLY A 263 -22.91 -0.50 -0.14
N LEU A 264 -24.13 -1.02 -0.32
CA LEU A 264 -24.53 -2.32 0.24
C LEU A 264 -23.84 -3.50 -0.45
N ARG A 265 -23.61 -3.43 -1.75
CA ARG A 265 -22.92 -4.50 -2.52
C ARG A 265 -22.22 -3.91 -3.76
N PRO A 266 -21.16 -3.12 -3.57
CA PRO A 266 -20.43 -2.54 -4.69
C PRO A 266 -19.82 -3.64 -5.57
N THR A 267 -19.87 -3.45 -6.89
CA THR A 267 -19.19 -4.33 -7.85
C THR A 267 -17.98 -3.60 -8.43
N LEU A 268 -16.99 -4.36 -8.88
CA LEU A 268 -15.79 -3.82 -9.51
C LEU A 268 -16.09 -2.95 -10.75
N ALA A 269 -17.18 -3.25 -11.48
CA ALA A 269 -17.64 -2.47 -12.62
C ALA A 269 -18.40 -1.17 -12.25
N SER A 270 -19.03 -1.11 -11.06
CA SER A 270 -19.85 0.03 -10.62
C SER A 270 -19.18 0.93 -9.59
N GLU A 271 -18.10 0.46 -8.96
CA GLU A 271 -17.38 1.22 -7.97
C GLU A 271 -16.58 2.36 -8.61
N ARG A 272 -16.53 3.50 -7.92
CA ARG A 272 -15.66 4.60 -8.32
C ARG A 272 -14.20 4.16 -8.23
N ALA A 273 -13.37 4.72 -9.10
CA ALA A 273 -11.92 4.57 -9.03
C ALA A 273 -11.43 4.88 -7.61
N PRO A 274 -10.52 4.07 -7.04
CA PRO A 274 -10.02 4.31 -5.70
C PRO A 274 -9.27 5.64 -5.63
N ASP A 275 -9.54 6.40 -4.58
CA ASP A 275 -8.79 7.62 -4.30
C ASP A 275 -7.30 7.29 -4.14
N GLY A 276 -6.43 8.13 -4.70
CA GLY A 276 -4.99 7.90 -4.68
C GLY A 276 -4.39 7.94 -3.27
N VAL A 277 -4.99 8.71 -2.35
CA VAL A 277 -4.47 8.94 -0.98
C VAL A 277 -4.58 7.69 -0.11
N PRO A 278 -5.75 7.04 0.09
CA PRO A 278 -5.84 5.82 0.89
C PRO A 278 -4.90 4.71 0.39
N LEU A 279 -4.82 4.49 -0.93
CA LEU A 279 -3.92 3.47 -1.48
C LEU A 279 -2.44 3.83 -1.30
N TRP A 280 -2.08 5.11 -1.40
CA TRP A 280 -0.74 5.55 -1.09
C TRP A 280 -0.39 5.32 0.39
N LEU A 281 -1.31 5.60 1.31
CA LEU A 281 -1.11 5.34 2.74
C LEU A 281 -0.95 3.84 3.03
N VAL A 282 -1.71 2.97 2.35
CA VAL A 282 -1.53 1.51 2.46
C VAL A 282 -0.16 1.09 1.96
N ARG A 283 0.31 1.61 0.82
CA ARG A 283 1.67 1.34 0.30
C ARG A 283 2.74 1.86 1.26
N TRP A 284 2.53 3.02 1.86
CA TRP A 284 3.42 3.59 2.87
C TRP A 284 3.47 2.70 4.12
N LEU A 285 2.32 2.22 4.61
CA LEU A 285 2.26 1.30 5.74
C LEU A 285 3.01 0.00 5.44
N TRP A 286 2.80 -0.58 4.25
CA TRP A 286 3.53 -1.75 3.78
C TRP A 286 5.05 -1.50 3.71
N PHE A 287 5.46 -0.36 3.14
CA PHE A 287 6.87 0.02 3.10
C PHE A 287 7.46 0.13 4.50
N ARG A 288 6.78 0.87 5.40
CA ARG A 288 7.22 1.08 6.78
C ARG A 288 7.36 -0.25 7.50
N LEU A 289 6.39 -1.16 7.34
CA LEU A 289 6.43 -2.50 7.91
C LEU A 289 7.70 -3.25 7.46
N MET A 290 7.89 -3.40 6.15
CA MET A 290 8.98 -4.21 5.61
C MET A 290 10.35 -3.59 5.92
N PHE A 291 10.48 -2.29 5.71
CA PHE A 291 11.72 -1.57 5.94
C PHE A 291 12.12 -1.57 7.42
N LEU A 292 11.19 -1.26 8.33
CA LEU A 292 11.51 -1.27 9.76
C LEU A 292 11.75 -2.68 10.30
N ALA A 293 11.11 -3.71 9.74
CA ALA A 293 11.39 -5.10 10.09
C ALA A 293 12.84 -5.49 9.83
N GLY A 294 13.46 -5.02 8.74
CA GLY A 294 14.89 -5.20 8.47
C GLY A 294 15.77 -4.25 9.27
N ALA A 295 15.39 -2.96 9.34
CA ALA A 295 16.21 -1.92 9.96
C ALA A 295 16.42 -2.16 11.45
N VAL A 296 15.37 -2.61 12.17
CA VAL A 296 15.47 -2.90 13.60
C VAL A 296 16.45 -4.04 13.90
N LYS A 297 16.59 -5.03 12.99
CA LYS A 297 17.56 -6.12 13.13
C LYS A 297 19.00 -5.58 13.11
N LEU A 298 19.31 -4.69 12.17
CA LEU A 298 20.63 -4.04 12.13
C LEU A 298 20.85 -3.07 13.29
N ALA A 299 19.83 -2.29 13.64
CA ALA A 299 19.87 -1.33 14.72
C ALA A 299 19.99 -1.97 16.12
N SER A 300 19.63 -3.25 16.26
CA SER A 300 19.79 -4.00 17.51
C SER A 300 21.25 -4.12 17.96
N GLY A 301 22.21 -4.00 17.03
CA GLY A 301 23.64 -4.18 17.31
C GLY A 301 24.06 -5.63 17.55
N ASP A 302 23.16 -6.61 17.42
CA ASP A 302 23.49 -8.02 17.62
C ASP A 302 24.38 -8.55 16.46
N PRO A 303 25.58 -9.08 16.76
CA PRO A 303 26.50 -9.60 15.75
C PRO A 303 25.88 -10.65 14.81
N VAL A 304 24.90 -11.44 15.25
CA VAL A 304 24.34 -12.52 14.43
C VAL A 304 23.55 -12.01 13.21
N TRP A 305 23.04 -10.77 13.29
CA TRP A 305 22.41 -10.12 12.14
C TRP A 305 23.44 -9.62 11.13
N TRP A 306 24.58 -9.11 11.63
CA TRP A 306 25.64 -8.56 10.78
C TRP A 306 26.49 -9.64 10.11
N ASP A 307 26.69 -10.79 10.75
CA ASP A 307 27.39 -11.95 10.18
C ASP A 307 26.47 -12.91 9.39
N LEU A 308 25.18 -12.54 9.26
CA LEU A 308 24.11 -13.27 8.58
C LEU A 308 23.79 -14.65 9.19
N SER A 309 24.25 -14.96 10.40
CA SER A 309 24.05 -16.25 11.05
C SER A 309 22.73 -16.36 11.84
N ALA A 310 21.97 -15.27 11.97
CA ALA A 310 20.74 -15.23 12.76
C ALA A 310 19.72 -16.34 12.46
N LEU A 311 19.59 -16.77 11.20
CA LEU A 311 18.67 -17.85 10.83
C LEU A 311 19.03 -19.22 11.44
N ARG A 312 20.25 -19.39 11.96
CA ARG A 312 20.63 -20.59 12.73
C ARG A 312 19.81 -20.74 14.01
N PHE A 313 19.46 -19.62 14.63
CA PHE A 313 18.70 -19.58 15.89
C PHE A 313 17.22 -19.35 15.65
N HIS A 314 16.88 -18.54 14.63
CA HIS A 314 15.50 -18.14 14.33
C HIS A 314 14.50 -19.29 14.30
N PHE A 315 14.84 -20.41 13.65
CA PHE A 315 13.89 -21.52 13.50
C PHE A 315 13.55 -22.23 14.81
N GLU A 316 14.41 -22.09 15.83
CA GLU A 316 14.21 -22.60 17.19
C GLU A 316 13.50 -21.55 18.08
N THR A 317 13.84 -20.27 17.93
CA THR A 317 13.43 -19.20 18.85
C THR A 317 12.21 -18.39 18.40
N GLN A 318 11.68 -18.65 17.21
CA GLN A 318 10.46 -18.01 16.72
C GLN A 318 9.23 -18.34 17.58
N PRO A 319 8.13 -17.57 17.52
CA PRO A 319 7.03 -17.67 18.49
C PRO A 319 6.34 -19.04 18.57
N LEU A 320 6.03 -19.64 17.42
CA LEU A 320 5.33 -20.93 17.33
C LEU A 320 6.00 -21.79 16.24
N PRO A 321 7.14 -22.43 16.55
CA PRO A 321 7.79 -23.35 15.63
C PRO A 321 6.94 -24.62 15.46
N HIS A 322 7.01 -25.22 14.28
CA HIS A 322 6.31 -26.46 13.94
C HIS A 322 7.24 -27.42 13.17
N ALA A 323 6.69 -28.52 12.66
CA ALA A 323 7.49 -29.59 12.06
C ALA A 323 8.45 -29.12 10.95
N LEU A 324 8.04 -28.16 10.11
CA LEU A 324 8.90 -27.64 9.04
C LEU A 324 9.98 -26.68 9.56
N SER A 325 9.74 -26.00 10.67
CA SER A 325 10.76 -25.21 11.38
C SER A 325 11.95 -26.08 11.77
N TRP A 326 11.68 -27.31 12.25
CA TRP A 326 12.72 -28.28 12.60
C TRP A 326 13.59 -28.63 11.39
N TYR A 327 12.98 -28.97 10.24
CA TYR A 327 13.75 -29.25 9.02
C TYR A 327 14.54 -28.03 8.54
N ALA A 328 13.98 -26.83 8.65
CA ALA A 328 14.66 -25.58 8.29
C ALA A 328 15.87 -25.28 9.19
N HIS A 329 15.78 -25.61 10.49
CA HIS A 329 16.88 -25.49 11.44
C HIS A 329 18.10 -26.33 11.06
N TRP A 330 17.89 -27.51 10.46
CA TRP A 330 18.97 -28.41 10.03
C TRP A 330 19.52 -28.12 8.63
N LEU A 331 19.05 -27.07 7.94
CA LEU A 331 19.62 -26.69 6.66
C LEU A 331 21.10 -26.32 6.79
N PRO A 332 21.93 -26.57 5.74
CA PRO A 332 23.34 -26.21 5.78
C PRO A 332 23.56 -24.73 6.08
N ALA A 333 24.58 -24.41 6.88
CA ALA A 333 24.83 -23.05 7.36
C ALA A 333 24.99 -22.01 6.23
N TRP A 334 25.49 -22.39 5.06
CA TRP A 334 25.59 -21.49 3.91
C TRP A 334 24.21 -21.09 3.39
N LEU A 335 23.22 -22.01 3.41
CA LEU A 335 21.86 -21.74 2.96
C LEU A 335 21.12 -20.86 3.95
N GLN A 336 21.34 -21.04 5.25
CA GLN A 336 20.79 -20.16 6.28
C GLN A 336 21.37 -18.74 6.18
N ARG A 337 22.68 -18.60 5.92
CA ARG A 337 23.28 -17.27 5.67
C ARG A 337 22.75 -16.62 4.39
N ALA A 338 22.63 -17.39 3.32
CA ALA A 338 22.02 -16.92 2.07
C ALA A 338 20.57 -16.50 2.28
N GLY A 339 19.79 -17.27 3.06
CA GLY A 339 18.43 -16.93 3.47
C GLY A 339 18.36 -15.64 4.27
N CYS A 340 19.28 -15.42 5.21
CA CYS A 340 19.36 -14.18 5.98
C CYS A 340 19.68 -12.98 5.07
N GLY A 341 20.60 -13.14 4.12
CA GLY A 341 20.89 -12.12 3.11
C GLY A 341 19.68 -11.84 2.20
N GLY A 342 18.97 -12.89 1.75
CA GLY A 342 17.75 -12.76 0.95
C GLY A 342 16.61 -12.06 1.70
N MET A 343 16.44 -12.37 3.00
CA MET A 343 15.54 -11.67 3.89
C MET A 343 15.88 -10.17 3.97
N PHE A 344 17.16 -9.82 4.23
CA PHE A 344 17.56 -8.41 4.24
C PHE A 344 17.34 -7.70 2.91
N PHE A 345 17.58 -8.37 1.79
CA PHE A 345 17.26 -7.80 0.48
C PHE A 345 15.76 -7.52 0.33
N ALA A 346 14.91 -8.46 0.76
CA ALA A 346 13.46 -8.32 0.69
C ALA A 346 12.91 -7.28 1.70
N GLU A 347 13.55 -7.11 2.85
CA GLU A 347 13.12 -6.17 3.90
C GLU A 347 13.74 -4.77 3.73
N LEU A 348 14.95 -4.63 3.20
CA LEU A 348 15.66 -3.33 3.14
C LEU A 348 15.75 -2.75 1.74
N VAL A 349 15.72 -3.57 0.68
CA VAL A 349 15.91 -3.08 -0.70
C VAL A 349 14.59 -3.08 -1.48
N LEU A 350 13.90 -4.22 -1.51
CA LEU A 350 12.64 -4.35 -2.24
C LEU A 350 11.55 -3.35 -1.83
N PRO A 351 11.44 -2.90 -0.57
CA PRO A 351 10.34 -1.99 -0.23
C PRO A 351 10.41 -0.65 -0.96
N PHE A 352 11.60 -0.14 -1.27
CA PHE A 352 11.77 1.08 -2.06
C PHE A 352 11.13 0.97 -3.45
N ALA A 353 11.07 -0.23 -4.02
CA ALA A 353 10.44 -0.46 -5.30
C ALA A 353 8.91 -0.29 -5.28
N ALA A 354 8.27 -0.19 -4.12
CA ALA A 354 6.85 0.18 -4.02
C ALA A 354 6.53 1.55 -4.61
N PHE A 355 7.48 2.48 -4.58
CA PHE A 355 7.33 3.84 -5.11
C PHE A 355 7.87 3.99 -6.54
N LEU A 356 8.38 2.91 -7.11
CA LEU A 356 8.91 2.85 -8.46
C LEU A 356 7.83 2.42 -9.48
N PRO A 357 8.17 2.37 -10.78
CA PRO A 357 7.27 1.94 -11.83
C PRO A 357 6.79 0.48 -11.71
N ARG A 358 5.95 0.06 -12.66
CA ARG A 358 5.25 -1.25 -12.66
C ARG A 358 6.17 -2.45 -12.42
N ARG A 359 7.29 -2.58 -13.15
CA ARG A 359 8.14 -3.78 -13.05
C ARG A 359 8.87 -3.87 -11.71
N PRO A 360 9.49 -2.80 -11.18
CA PRO A 360 10.00 -2.80 -9.81
C PRO A 360 8.95 -3.17 -8.75
N ARG A 361 7.72 -2.61 -8.84
CA ARG A 361 6.63 -2.99 -7.92
C ARG A 361 6.28 -4.47 -8.00
N LEU A 362 6.35 -5.06 -9.18
CA LEU A 362 6.13 -6.49 -9.39
C LEU A 362 7.20 -7.33 -8.69
N ALA A 363 8.47 -6.92 -8.80
CA ALA A 363 9.57 -7.57 -8.09
C ALA A 363 9.42 -7.46 -6.58
N ALA A 364 9.03 -6.28 -6.06
CA ALA A 364 8.75 -6.07 -4.64
C ALA A 364 7.61 -6.96 -4.15
N PHE A 365 6.52 -7.01 -4.92
CA PHE A 365 5.36 -7.85 -4.63
C PHE A 365 5.77 -9.32 -4.52
N PHE A 366 6.37 -9.90 -5.55
CA PHE A 366 6.71 -11.33 -5.52
C PHE A 366 7.83 -11.66 -4.54
N GLY A 367 8.85 -10.81 -4.41
CA GLY A 367 9.96 -11.06 -3.49
C GLY A 367 9.51 -11.06 -2.03
N VAL A 368 8.70 -10.08 -1.62
CA VAL A 368 8.19 -10.02 -0.24
C VAL A 368 7.12 -11.07 0.01
N ASN A 369 6.18 -11.31 -0.92
CA ASN A 369 5.19 -12.38 -0.75
C ASN A 369 5.85 -13.76 -0.74
N GLY A 370 6.93 -13.95 -1.50
CA GLY A 370 7.77 -15.16 -1.44
C GLY A 370 8.41 -15.34 -0.07
N LEU A 371 8.97 -14.27 0.51
CA LEU A 371 9.46 -14.29 1.89
C LEU A 371 8.34 -14.63 2.87
N MET A 372 7.18 -13.97 2.81
CA MET A 372 6.04 -14.24 3.70
C MET A 372 5.58 -15.70 3.59
N ALA A 373 5.52 -16.25 2.38
CA ALA A 373 5.18 -17.66 2.17
C ALA A 373 6.20 -18.60 2.82
N LEU A 374 7.51 -18.31 2.68
CA LEU A 374 8.56 -19.08 3.34
C LEU A 374 8.44 -19.00 4.87
N VAL A 375 8.15 -17.82 5.42
CA VAL A 375 7.93 -17.65 6.88
C VAL A 375 6.70 -18.44 7.33
N ILE A 376 5.58 -18.41 6.60
CA ILE A 376 4.40 -19.24 6.90
C ILE A 376 4.74 -20.74 6.86
N LEU A 377 5.55 -21.16 5.89
CA LEU A 377 5.94 -22.57 5.76
C LEU A 377 6.90 -23.03 6.86
N THR A 378 7.63 -22.11 7.48
CA THR A 378 8.69 -22.44 8.45
C THR A 378 8.41 -21.92 9.85
N GLY A 379 7.24 -21.34 10.09
CA GLY A 379 6.83 -20.74 11.35
C GLY A 379 5.38 -20.30 11.36
N ASN A 380 4.84 -20.04 12.56
CA ASN A 380 3.50 -19.50 12.73
C ASN A 380 3.54 -18.17 13.48
N TYR A 381 3.09 -17.12 12.78
CA TYR A 381 3.02 -15.74 13.27
C TYR A 381 1.57 -15.25 13.25
N THR A 382 0.63 -16.12 13.63
CA THR A 382 -0.81 -15.85 13.62
C THR A 382 -1.28 -15.37 12.23
N PHE A 383 -1.90 -14.19 12.14
CA PHE A 383 -2.36 -13.56 10.90
C PHE A 383 -1.35 -12.56 10.33
N PHE A 384 -0.20 -12.33 10.98
CA PHE A 384 0.76 -11.29 10.60
C PHE A 384 1.24 -11.42 9.15
N ASN A 385 1.67 -12.62 8.75
CA ASN A 385 2.18 -12.84 7.40
C ASN A 385 1.09 -12.61 6.35
N LEU A 386 -0.15 -13.05 6.63
CA LEU A 386 -1.30 -12.80 5.77
C LEU A 386 -1.62 -11.30 5.65
N LEU A 387 -1.48 -10.56 6.75
CA LEU A 387 -1.68 -9.11 6.78
C LEU A 387 -0.61 -8.38 5.96
N ALA A 388 0.65 -8.76 6.08
CA ALA A 388 1.74 -8.23 5.25
C ALA A 388 1.52 -8.49 3.76
N MET A 389 1.05 -9.69 3.40
CA MET A 389 0.67 -10.04 2.03
C MET A 389 -0.53 -9.20 1.55
N ALA A 390 -1.57 -9.04 2.39
CA ALA A 390 -2.74 -8.24 2.05
C ALA A 390 -2.39 -6.78 1.74
N LEU A 391 -1.54 -6.17 2.59
CA LEU A 391 -1.03 -4.81 2.41
C LEU A 391 -0.24 -4.61 1.10
N SER A 392 0.29 -5.69 0.52
CA SER A 392 1.05 -5.64 -0.73
C SER A 392 0.17 -5.63 -1.99
N PHE A 393 -1.10 -6.03 -1.90
CA PHE A 393 -1.96 -6.15 -3.10
C PHE A 393 -2.14 -4.84 -3.89
N PRO A 394 -2.22 -3.65 -3.26
CA PRO A 394 -2.27 -2.37 -3.97
C PRO A 394 -0.96 -1.97 -4.67
N LEU A 395 0.12 -2.75 -4.57
CA LEU A 395 1.35 -2.50 -5.33
C LEU A 395 1.15 -2.78 -6.83
N LEU A 396 0.30 -3.74 -7.17
CA LEU A 396 0.01 -4.10 -8.56
C LEU A 396 -1.24 -3.39 -9.05
N ASP A 397 -1.19 -2.91 -10.30
CA ASP A 397 -2.38 -2.38 -10.98
C ASP A 397 -3.21 -3.47 -11.63
N ASP A 398 -4.38 -3.09 -12.14
CA ASP A 398 -5.35 -4.03 -12.72
C ASP A 398 -4.80 -4.75 -13.95
N ALA A 399 -3.91 -4.13 -14.73
CA ALA A 399 -3.27 -4.76 -15.88
C ALA A 399 -2.27 -5.84 -15.43
N GLN A 400 -1.51 -5.58 -14.36
CA GLN A 400 -0.62 -6.58 -13.76
C GLN A 400 -1.44 -7.72 -13.13
N TRP A 401 -2.50 -7.41 -12.39
CA TRP A 401 -3.39 -8.43 -11.84
C TRP A 401 -4.07 -9.27 -12.91
N GLY A 402 -4.49 -8.69 -14.04
CA GLY A 402 -5.02 -9.43 -15.18
C GLY A 402 -4.01 -10.36 -15.85
N LYS A 403 -2.70 -10.13 -15.67
CA LYS A 403 -1.64 -11.06 -16.14
C LYS A 403 -1.35 -12.16 -15.11
N VAL A 404 -1.37 -11.83 -13.81
CA VAL A 404 -1.10 -12.78 -12.71
C VAL A 404 -2.29 -13.72 -12.49
N LEU A 405 -3.52 -13.19 -12.52
CA LEU A 405 -4.77 -13.92 -12.31
C LEU A 405 -5.76 -13.58 -13.44
N PRO A 406 -5.64 -14.21 -14.63
CA PRO A 406 -6.45 -13.86 -15.80
C PRO A 406 -7.96 -13.89 -15.58
N PHE A 407 -8.45 -14.80 -14.72
CA PHE A 407 -9.86 -14.90 -14.40
C PHE A 407 -10.43 -13.69 -13.64
N LEU A 408 -9.57 -12.87 -12.99
CA LEU A 408 -10.01 -11.64 -12.32
C LEU A 408 -10.30 -10.52 -13.30
N ARG A 409 -9.72 -10.56 -14.51
CA ARG A 409 -9.97 -9.54 -15.54
C ARG A 409 -11.45 -9.49 -15.93
N ALA A 410 -12.09 -10.66 -16.04
CA ALA A 410 -13.51 -10.78 -16.33
C ALA A 410 -14.43 -10.19 -15.24
N ARG A 411 -13.91 -9.81 -14.06
CA ARG A 411 -14.68 -9.12 -13.03
C ARG A 411 -14.68 -7.60 -13.16
N LEU A 412 -13.79 -7.03 -13.99
CA LEU A 412 -13.73 -5.59 -14.27
C LEU A 412 -14.70 -5.19 -15.38
N GLU A 413 -15.11 -6.16 -16.20
CA GLU A 413 -16.17 -6.07 -17.22
C GLU A 413 -17.53 -6.35 -16.57
#